data_AF-A0A7J6TER5-F1
#
_entry.id   AF-A0A7J6TER5-F1
#
_cell.length_a   1.000
_cell.length_b   1.000
_cell.length_c   1.000
_cell.angle_alpha   90.00
_cell.angle_beta   90.00
_cell.angle_gamma   90.00
#
_symmetry.space_group_name_H-M   'P 1'
#
loop_
_entity.id
_entity.type
_entity.pdbx_description
1 polymer ?
#
loop_
_entity_poly.entity_id
_entity_poly.type
_entity_poly.pdbx_seq_one_letter_code
_entity_poly.pdbx_strand_id
1 'polypeptide(L)'
;MTTAVAIPAVKSSRKVVSRAAERYLSRKQGTAVPRYPSIYIFVNPTSGGNKAAELMKLGMEKMSFQETGLEADVSIFDIREGASGEKPAFMQLRELLDSPQGPVLGDYLRVVVAGGDGTVMWVLQELILHGINTDRVCIGIIPFGTGNDFSRATGWGASAPSDFPGSRLTGFRTWLKRWLSADVKKFDIWKVGVKLQDDGGVIYQLKNGEKVPLTEVDSE
;
A
#
# COMPACT_ATOMS: atom_id res chain seq x y z
N MET A 1 8.52 10.48 -10.54
CA MET A 1 8.91 10.06 -9.17
C MET A 1 8.89 8.55 -9.15
N THR A 2 9.72 7.90 -8.35
CA THR A 2 9.70 6.44 -8.22
C THR A 2 9.17 6.04 -6.85
N THR A 3 8.49 4.90 -6.82
CA THR A 3 8.15 4.18 -5.61
C THR A 3 8.49 2.71 -5.82
N ALA A 4 8.10 1.89 -4.86
CA ALA A 4 8.04 0.45 -5.02
C ALA A 4 6.62 -0.05 -4.80
N VAL A 5 6.31 -1.22 -5.36
CA VAL A 5 5.06 -1.95 -5.13
C VAL A 5 5.36 -3.35 -4.62
N ALA A 6 4.54 -3.82 -3.69
CA ALA A 6 4.52 -5.20 -3.26
C ALA A 6 3.74 -6.03 -4.28
N ILE A 7 4.34 -7.08 -4.83
CA ILE A 7 3.70 -8.03 -5.74
C ILE A 7 3.64 -9.42 -5.10
N PRO A 8 2.56 -10.21 -5.27
CA PRO A 8 2.50 -11.55 -4.70
C PRO A 8 3.66 -12.42 -5.19
N ALA A 9 4.32 -13.12 -4.26
CA ALA A 9 5.38 -14.06 -4.62
C ALA A 9 4.83 -15.19 -5.49
N VAL A 10 5.48 -15.45 -6.62
CA VAL A 10 5.11 -16.57 -7.52
C VAL A 10 5.48 -17.89 -6.83
N LYS A 11 4.63 -18.91 -6.92
CA LYS A 11 4.96 -20.25 -6.41
C LYS A 11 6.09 -20.86 -7.26
N SER A 12 7.25 -21.10 -6.61
CA SER A 12 8.49 -21.76 -7.10
C SER A 12 9.50 -20.82 -7.76
N SER A 13 10.79 -20.77 -7.42
CA SER A 13 11.71 -21.69 -6.72
C SER A 13 12.67 -20.89 -5.81
N ARG A 14 13.23 -21.53 -4.76
CA ARG A 14 14.20 -21.02 -3.76
C ARG A 14 14.49 -19.50 -3.78
N LYS A 15 13.96 -18.78 -2.78
CA LYS A 15 14.35 -17.37 -2.54
C LYS A 15 15.87 -17.27 -2.45
N VAL A 16 16.50 -16.61 -3.42
CA VAL A 16 17.84 -16.04 -3.27
C VAL A 16 17.67 -14.87 -2.33
N VAL A 17 18.00 -15.09 -1.06
CA VAL A 17 18.07 -14.05 -0.06
C VAL A 17 19.07 -13.01 -0.57
N SER A 18 18.74 -11.71 -0.53
CA SER A 18 19.66 -10.69 -1.04
C SER A 18 20.99 -10.79 -0.30
N ARG A 19 22.12 -10.54 -0.97
CA ARG A 19 23.45 -10.56 -0.31
C ARG A 19 23.52 -9.63 0.92
N ALA A 20 22.68 -8.60 0.98
CA ALA A 20 22.51 -7.74 2.14
C ALA A 20 21.78 -8.44 3.30
N ALA A 21 20.70 -9.16 3.01
CA ALA A 21 20.00 -10.01 3.98
C ALA A 21 20.85 -11.21 4.42
N GLU A 22 21.63 -11.83 3.53
CA GLU A 22 22.62 -12.86 3.90
C GLU A 22 23.75 -12.31 4.78
N ARG A 23 24.27 -11.11 4.47
CA ARG A 23 25.27 -10.43 5.31
C ARG A 23 24.71 -10.02 6.67
N TYR A 24 23.44 -9.65 6.74
CA TYR A 24 22.75 -9.37 8.01
C TYR A 24 22.56 -10.65 8.84
N LEU A 25 22.09 -11.73 8.22
CA LEU A 25 21.90 -13.04 8.87
C LEU A 25 23.22 -13.68 9.32
N SER A 26 24.29 -13.53 8.54
CA SER A 26 25.62 -14.08 8.86
C SER A 26 26.35 -13.34 9.98
N ARG A 27 26.04 -12.05 10.22
CA ARG A 27 26.68 -11.24 11.27
C ARG A 27 26.12 -11.49 12.68
N LYS A 28 25.02 -12.22 12.82
CA LYS A 28 24.44 -12.60 14.12
C LYS A 28 24.33 -14.12 14.24
N GLN A 29 25.45 -14.79 14.48
CA GLN A 29 25.41 -16.03 15.27
C GLN A 29 25.07 -15.64 16.71
N GLY A 30 23.76 -15.64 16.96
CA GLY A 30 23.08 -15.25 18.18
C GLY A 30 21.61 -15.14 17.76
N THR A 31 20.84 -16.17 18.05
CA THR A 31 19.46 -16.45 17.60
C THR A 31 18.53 -15.23 17.66
N ALA A 32 18.58 -14.39 16.63
CA ALA A 32 17.66 -13.27 16.47
C ALA A 32 17.02 -13.42 15.09
N VAL A 33 15.77 -13.85 15.09
CA VAL A 33 14.86 -13.74 13.93
C VAL A 33 15.04 -12.32 13.36
N PRO A 34 15.23 -12.14 12.04
CA PRO A 34 15.30 -10.81 11.47
C PRO A 34 14.01 -10.06 11.83
N ARG A 35 14.12 -9.14 12.79
CA ARG A 35 13.03 -8.25 13.16
C ARG A 35 12.90 -7.19 12.07
N TYR A 36 11.65 -6.82 11.82
CA TYR A 36 11.13 -5.83 10.88
C TYR A 36 10.81 -6.41 9.50
N PRO A 37 9.58 -6.17 9.03
CA PRO A 37 9.16 -4.79 8.81
C PRO A 37 7.83 -4.50 9.49
N SER A 38 7.76 -3.40 10.24
CA SER A 38 6.46 -2.85 10.58
C SER A 38 5.65 -2.65 9.30
N ILE A 39 4.37 -2.96 9.35
CA ILE A 39 3.46 -2.81 8.22
C ILE A 39 2.37 -1.81 8.61
N TYR A 40 2.22 -0.80 7.76
CA TYR A 40 1.25 0.27 7.94
C TYR A 40 0.09 0.00 7.00
N ILE A 41 -1.10 -0.23 7.55
CA ILE A 41 -2.31 -0.48 6.79
C ILE A 41 -3.20 0.77 6.87
N PHE A 42 -3.32 1.49 5.77
CA PHE A 42 -4.19 2.66 5.64
C PHE A 42 -5.55 2.22 5.12
N VAL A 43 -6.60 2.41 5.90
CA VAL A 43 -7.95 1.96 5.61
C VAL A 43 -8.81 3.13 5.18
N ASN A 44 -9.44 3.02 4.01
CA ASN A 44 -10.57 3.86 3.62
C ASN A 44 -11.88 3.15 3.99
N PRO A 45 -12.55 3.51 5.09
CA PRO A 45 -13.68 2.73 5.60
C PRO A 45 -14.89 2.71 4.68
N THR A 46 -15.01 3.67 3.75
CA THR A 46 -16.14 3.73 2.79
C THR A 46 -15.94 2.82 1.58
N SER A 47 -14.75 2.24 1.39
CA SER A 47 -14.46 1.36 0.25
C SER A 47 -15.17 0.01 0.35
N GLY A 48 -15.59 -0.52 -0.80
CA GLY A 48 -16.16 -1.86 -0.94
C GLY A 48 -17.54 -2.04 -0.34
N GLY A 49 -18.37 -1.00 -0.37
CA GLY A 49 -19.68 -1.01 0.30
C GLY A 49 -19.52 -1.08 1.82
N ASN A 50 -18.58 -0.31 2.38
CA ASN A 50 -18.20 -0.28 3.79
C ASN A 50 -17.56 -1.57 4.35
N LYS A 51 -17.16 -2.53 3.51
CA LYS A 51 -16.42 -3.73 3.96
C LYS A 51 -15.08 -3.38 4.60
N ALA A 52 -14.39 -2.37 4.09
CA ALA A 52 -13.13 -1.91 4.66
C ALA A 52 -13.28 -1.43 6.12
N ALA A 53 -14.45 -0.88 6.49
CA ALA A 53 -14.73 -0.44 7.86
C ALA A 53 -14.71 -1.59 8.88
N GLU A 54 -14.88 -2.84 8.45
CA GLU A 54 -14.78 -4.00 9.34
C GLU A 54 -13.41 -4.09 10.00
N LEU A 55 -12.33 -3.67 9.32
CA LEU A 55 -10.99 -3.62 9.92
C LEU A 55 -10.92 -2.66 11.11
N MET A 56 -11.61 -1.53 11.03
CA MET A 56 -11.63 -0.52 12.10
C MET A 56 -12.47 -0.97 13.29
N LYS A 57 -13.58 -1.69 13.04
CA LYS A 57 -14.48 -2.21 14.09
C LYS A 57 -13.83 -3.23 15.01
N LEU A 58 -12.71 -3.82 14.60
CA LEU A 58 -11.97 -4.80 15.40
C LEU A 58 -11.16 -4.15 16.53
N GLY A 59 -11.04 -2.81 16.56
CA GLY A 59 -10.25 -2.08 17.57
C GLY A 59 -8.76 -2.38 17.51
N MET A 60 -8.25 -2.84 16.37
CA MET A 60 -6.86 -3.26 16.19
C MET A 60 -6.02 -2.16 15.56
N GLU A 61 -5.79 -1.08 16.29
CA GLU A 61 -4.90 -0.01 15.81
C GLU A 61 -3.45 -0.49 15.72
N LYS A 62 -3.02 -1.32 16.69
CA LYS A 62 -1.67 -1.91 16.72
C LYS A 62 -1.74 -3.36 17.19
N MET A 63 -1.02 -4.25 16.51
CA MET A 63 -0.87 -5.65 16.92
C MET A 63 0.48 -6.23 16.50
N SER A 64 1.01 -7.17 17.27
CA SER A 64 2.15 -7.97 16.82
C SER A 64 1.66 -9.23 16.13
N PHE A 65 2.17 -9.47 14.93
CA PHE A 65 1.90 -10.67 14.14
C PHE A 65 3.10 -11.61 14.23
N GLN A 66 2.85 -12.86 14.64
CA GLN A 66 3.84 -13.92 14.69
C GLN A 66 3.31 -15.17 13.99
N GLU A 67 4.15 -15.72 13.11
CA GLU A 67 3.95 -16.99 12.41
C GLU A 67 5.33 -17.60 12.09
N THR A 68 5.40 -18.88 11.76
CA THR A 68 6.65 -19.58 11.44
C THR A 68 7.46 -18.83 10.38
N GLY A 69 8.56 -18.21 10.80
CA GLY A 69 9.47 -17.44 9.93
C GLY A 69 9.02 -16.02 9.57
N LEU A 70 7.96 -15.49 10.20
CA LEU A 70 7.46 -14.13 9.99
C LEU A 70 7.08 -13.47 11.32
N GLU A 71 7.68 -12.32 11.63
CA GLU A 71 7.30 -11.44 12.74
C GLU A 71 7.15 -10.01 12.20
N ALA A 72 6.05 -9.34 12.55
CA ALA A 72 5.81 -7.95 12.14
C ALA A 72 4.93 -7.21 13.15
N ASP A 73 5.26 -5.94 13.39
CA ASP A 73 4.34 -5.02 14.07
C ASP A 73 3.40 -4.41 13.03
N VAL A 74 2.11 -4.60 13.22
CA VAL A 74 1.05 -4.13 12.33
C VAL A 74 0.45 -2.88 12.95
N SER A 75 0.39 -1.79 12.19
CA SER A 75 -0.36 -0.59 12.57
C SER A 75 -1.44 -0.33 11.53
N ILE A 76 -2.68 -0.14 11.97
CA ILE A 76 -3.86 0.06 11.12
C ILE A 76 -4.42 1.44 11.42
N PHE A 77 -4.64 2.24 10.37
CA PHE A 77 -5.06 3.64 10.48
C PHE A 77 -6.27 3.92 9.61
N ASP A 78 -7.22 4.71 10.12
CA ASP A 78 -8.28 5.31 9.31
C ASP A 78 -7.73 6.53 8.57
N ILE A 79 -7.82 6.54 7.24
CA ILE A 79 -7.32 7.68 6.45
C ILE A 79 -8.05 8.99 6.73
N ARG A 80 -9.24 8.94 7.34
CA ARG A 80 -10.06 10.11 7.66
C ARG A 80 -9.57 10.86 8.90
N GLU A 81 -8.74 10.23 9.74
CA GLU A 81 -8.19 10.86 10.94
C GLU A 81 -7.19 11.98 10.57
N GLY A 82 -7.31 13.12 11.25
CA GLY A 82 -6.47 14.30 11.00
C GLY A 82 -6.77 15.04 9.68
N ALA A 83 -6.18 16.22 9.53
CA ALA A 83 -6.26 17.00 8.29
C ALA A 83 -5.20 16.51 7.28
N SER A 84 -5.44 16.72 5.97
CA SER A 84 -4.45 16.43 4.93
C SER A 84 -3.16 17.23 5.19
N GLY A 85 -1.99 16.59 5.03
CA GLY A 85 -0.69 17.17 5.41
C GLY A 85 -0.38 17.19 6.90
N GLU A 86 -1.37 16.93 7.77
CA GLU A 86 -1.25 16.88 9.23
C GLU A 86 -1.82 15.55 9.77
N LYS A 87 -1.59 14.46 9.05
CA LYS A 87 -2.14 13.13 9.36
C LYS A 87 -1.25 12.40 10.37
N PRO A 88 -1.74 12.06 11.59
CA PRO A 88 -0.92 11.43 12.63
C PRO A 88 -0.24 10.13 12.19
N ALA A 89 -0.92 9.33 11.36
CA ALA A 89 -0.40 8.07 10.83
C ALA A 89 0.84 8.26 9.95
N PHE A 90 0.87 9.31 9.13
CA PHE A 90 1.98 9.61 8.23
C PHE A 90 3.15 10.25 9.00
N MET A 91 2.86 11.05 10.03
CA MET A 91 3.89 11.52 10.96
C MET A 91 4.59 10.37 11.68
N GLN A 92 3.83 9.41 12.23
CA GLN A 92 4.38 8.19 12.84
C GLN A 92 5.21 7.37 11.86
N LEU A 93 4.74 7.24 10.61
CA LEU A 93 5.47 6.55 9.56
C LEU A 93 6.81 7.22 9.26
N ARG A 94 6.81 8.55 9.12
CA ARG A 94 8.02 9.35 8.88
C ARG A 94 9.01 9.20 10.03
N GLU A 95 8.56 9.33 11.27
CA GLU A 95 9.38 9.15 12.46
C GLU A 95 10.03 7.76 12.47
N LEU A 96 9.28 6.70 12.16
CA LEU A 96 9.85 5.35 12.05
C LEU A 96 10.93 5.28 10.96
N LEU A 97 10.68 5.83 9.77
CA LEU A 97 11.65 5.82 8.68
C LEU A 97 12.95 6.55 9.07
N ASP A 98 12.85 7.67 9.79
CA ASP A 98 13.99 8.49 10.19
C ASP A 98 14.72 7.94 11.44
N SER A 99 14.09 6.99 12.16
CA SER A 99 14.66 6.37 13.35
C SER A 99 15.61 5.20 13.06
N PRO A 100 16.51 4.84 14.00
CA PRO A 100 17.35 3.63 13.91
C PRO A 100 16.55 2.31 13.84
N GLN A 101 15.27 2.32 14.22
CA GLN A 101 14.37 1.17 14.15
C GLN A 101 13.69 1.03 12.78
N GLY A 102 13.84 2.03 11.90
CA GLY A 102 13.32 2.01 10.55
C GLY A 102 13.98 0.94 9.66
N PRO A 103 13.45 0.74 8.44
CA PRO A 103 14.03 -0.19 7.48
C PRO A 103 15.48 0.21 7.16
N VAL A 104 16.37 -0.78 7.17
CA VAL A 104 17.77 -0.61 6.77
C VAL A 104 17.87 -0.15 5.32
N LEU A 105 18.97 0.53 4.97
CA LEU A 105 19.19 1.03 3.61
C LEU A 105 19.13 -0.13 2.60
N GLY A 106 18.24 -0.01 1.62
CA GLY A 106 17.98 -1.04 0.61
C GLY A 106 16.77 -1.93 0.91
N ASP A 107 16.08 -1.73 2.04
CA ASP A 107 14.80 -2.36 2.37
C ASP A 107 13.65 -1.34 2.34
N TYR A 108 12.41 -1.83 2.33
CA TYR A 108 11.19 -1.03 2.18
C TYR A 108 10.27 -1.18 3.38
N LEU A 109 9.74 -0.06 3.90
CA LEU A 109 8.58 -0.11 4.78
C LEU A 109 7.35 -0.49 3.96
N ARG A 110 6.58 -1.48 4.44
CA ARG A 110 5.38 -1.93 3.75
C ARG A 110 4.20 -1.04 4.12
N VAL A 111 3.64 -0.37 3.11
CA VAL A 111 2.44 0.45 3.22
C VAL A 111 1.34 -0.24 2.43
N VAL A 112 0.33 -0.77 3.10
CA VAL A 112 -0.82 -1.44 2.46
C VAL A 112 -2.03 -0.52 2.53
N VAL A 113 -2.71 -0.37 1.40
CA VAL A 113 -3.91 0.46 1.32
C VAL A 113 -5.14 -0.42 1.21
N ALA A 114 -6.03 -0.36 2.19
CA ALA A 114 -7.34 -0.97 2.11
C ALA A 114 -8.35 -0.02 1.46
N GLY A 115 -8.55 -0.18 0.16
CA GLY A 115 -9.35 0.72 -0.65
C GLY A 115 -9.34 0.35 -2.14
N GLY A 116 -9.62 1.33 -3.00
CA GLY A 116 -9.45 1.24 -4.45
C GLY A 116 -8.27 2.06 -4.98
N ASP A 117 -8.17 2.19 -6.31
CA ASP A 117 -7.07 2.89 -6.99
C ASP A 117 -6.94 4.36 -6.58
N GLY A 118 -8.07 5.07 -6.43
CA GLY A 118 -8.10 6.45 -5.95
C GLY A 118 -7.54 6.58 -4.52
N THR A 119 -7.84 5.62 -3.64
CA THR A 119 -7.29 5.59 -2.28
C THR A 119 -5.78 5.36 -2.31
N VAL A 120 -5.28 4.47 -3.17
CA VAL A 120 -3.83 4.24 -3.33
C VAL A 120 -3.12 5.52 -3.75
N MET A 121 -3.67 6.23 -4.75
CA MET A 121 -3.09 7.48 -5.22
C MET A 121 -3.14 8.57 -4.14
N TRP A 122 -4.22 8.66 -3.38
CA TRP A 122 -4.33 9.61 -2.27
C TRP A 122 -3.29 9.33 -1.18
N VAL A 123 -3.07 8.07 -0.79
CA VAL A 123 -2.02 7.70 0.18
C VAL A 123 -0.64 8.08 -0.34
N LEU A 124 -0.37 7.86 -1.65
CA LEU A 124 0.88 8.29 -2.28
C LEU A 124 1.06 9.82 -2.22
N GLN A 125 0.01 10.59 -2.44
CA GLN A 125 0.04 12.05 -2.31
C GLN A 125 0.31 12.48 -0.87
N GLU A 126 -0.33 11.87 0.12
CA GLU A 126 -0.09 12.16 1.53
C GLU A 126 1.34 11.82 1.97
N LEU A 127 1.93 10.72 1.47
CA LEU A 127 3.35 10.43 1.71
C LEU A 127 4.24 11.61 1.24
N ILE A 128 3.97 12.13 0.04
CA ILE A 128 4.71 13.26 -0.53
C ILE A 128 4.50 14.54 0.28
N LEU A 129 3.25 14.84 0.66
CA LEU A 129 2.90 16.03 1.46
C LEU A 129 3.62 16.02 2.82
N HIS A 130 3.76 14.86 3.45
CA HIS A 130 4.48 14.72 4.72
C HIS A 130 6.01 14.66 4.57
N GLY A 131 6.54 14.82 3.35
CA GLY A 131 7.98 14.78 3.06
C GLY A 131 8.59 13.38 3.17
N ILE A 132 7.78 12.33 3.08
CA ILE A 132 8.26 10.95 3.14
C ILE A 132 8.88 10.56 1.80
N ASN A 133 10.11 10.06 1.85
CA ASN A 133 10.79 9.55 0.67
C ASN A 133 10.13 8.25 0.18
N THR A 134 9.43 8.31 -0.96
CA THR A 134 8.70 7.19 -1.56
C THR A 134 9.61 6.04 -1.98
N ASP A 135 10.92 6.25 -2.16
CA ASP A 135 11.87 5.17 -2.46
C ASP A 135 12.18 4.27 -1.26
N ARG A 136 11.72 4.63 -0.05
CA ARG A 136 11.86 3.83 1.18
C ARG A 136 10.60 3.07 1.56
N VAL A 137 9.52 3.19 0.78
CA VAL A 137 8.26 2.49 1.02
C VAL A 137 7.87 1.64 -0.18
N CYS A 138 7.20 0.51 0.07
CA CYS A 138 6.54 -0.23 -0.99
C CYS A 138 5.03 -0.27 -0.76
N ILE A 139 4.27 0.03 -1.80
CA ILE A 139 2.81 0.09 -1.78
C ILE A 139 2.22 -1.28 -2.07
N GLY A 140 1.35 -1.76 -1.18
CA GLY A 140 0.44 -2.89 -1.41
C GLY A 140 -1.01 -2.43 -1.34
N ILE A 141 -1.93 -3.31 -1.73
CA ILE A 141 -3.37 -3.03 -1.72
C ILE A 141 -4.18 -4.19 -1.12
N ILE A 142 -5.22 -3.87 -0.36
CA ILE A 142 -6.40 -4.72 -0.13
C ILE A 142 -7.49 -4.17 -1.06
N PRO A 143 -7.79 -4.87 -2.17
CA PRO A 143 -8.65 -4.35 -3.23
C PRO A 143 -10.14 -4.36 -2.84
N PHE A 144 -10.55 -3.33 -2.10
CA PHE A 144 -11.95 -3.07 -1.74
C PHE A 144 -12.66 -2.17 -2.75
N GLY A 145 -12.00 -1.63 -3.77
CA GLY A 145 -12.64 -0.82 -4.81
C GLY A 145 -13.51 -1.64 -5.78
N THR A 146 -14.25 -0.94 -6.65
CA THR A 146 -15.02 -1.53 -7.75
C THR A 146 -14.17 -1.72 -9.03
N GLY A 147 -13.17 -0.84 -9.21
CA GLY A 147 -12.28 -0.79 -10.38
C GLY A 147 -10.97 -1.55 -10.23
N ASN A 148 -10.28 -1.51 -9.07
CA ASN A 148 -9.07 -2.26 -8.67
C ASN A 148 -8.03 -2.54 -9.78
N ASP A 149 -7.79 -1.61 -10.70
CA ASP A 149 -6.87 -1.80 -11.82
C ASP A 149 -5.41 -1.91 -11.35
N PHE A 150 -5.01 -1.11 -10.36
CA PHE A 150 -3.71 -1.19 -9.71
C PHE A 150 -3.49 -2.57 -9.09
N SER A 151 -4.52 -3.12 -8.44
CA SER A 151 -4.45 -4.47 -7.85
C SER A 151 -4.27 -5.56 -8.91
N ARG A 152 -4.96 -5.46 -10.04
CA ARG A 152 -4.78 -6.41 -11.16
C ARG A 152 -3.38 -6.27 -11.77
N ALA A 153 -2.94 -5.05 -12.04
CA ALA A 153 -1.62 -4.76 -12.61
C ALA A 153 -0.47 -5.25 -11.71
N THR A 154 -0.65 -5.20 -10.39
CA THR A 154 0.33 -5.67 -9.40
C THR A 154 0.14 -7.13 -8.98
N GLY A 155 -0.86 -7.82 -9.52
CA GLY A 155 -1.09 -9.26 -9.34
C GLY A 155 -1.87 -9.66 -8.07
N TRP A 156 -2.41 -8.71 -7.30
CA TRP A 156 -3.22 -9.01 -6.10
C TRP A 156 -4.63 -9.51 -6.41
N GLY A 157 -5.10 -9.32 -7.65
CA GLY A 157 -6.39 -9.80 -8.15
C GLY A 157 -7.47 -8.71 -8.17
N ALA A 158 -8.70 -9.12 -8.50
CA ALA A 158 -9.79 -8.18 -8.75
C ALA A 158 -10.49 -7.66 -7.49
N SER A 159 -10.43 -8.39 -6.37
CA SER A 159 -11.12 -8.04 -5.14
C SER A 159 -10.46 -8.68 -3.91
N ALA A 160 -10.71 -8.10 -2.74
CA ALA A 160 -10.40 -8.76 -1.48
C ALA A 160 -11.19 -10.09 -1.41
N PRO A 161 -10.72 -11.09 -0.64
CA PRO A 161 -11.45 -12.33 -0.46
C PRO A 161 -12.81 -12.09 0.16
N SER A 162 -13.73 -12.98 -0.15
CA SER A 162 -15.05 -13.00 0.48
C SER A 162 -15.01 -13.24 1.98
N ASP A 163 -13.96 -13.89 2.50
CA ASP A 163 -13.78 -14.21 3.92
C ASP A 163 -12.91 -13.19 4.66
N PHE A 164 -12.69 -11.98 4.13
CA PHE A 164 -11.90 -10.95 4.80
C PHE A 164 -12.79 -10.03 5.66
N PRO A 165 -12.42 -9.70 6.91
CA PRO A 165 -11.21 -10.10 7.64
C PRO A 165 -11.27 -11.53 8.19
N GLY A 166 -12.47 -12.13 8.22
CA GLY A 166 -12.71 -13.53 8.53
C GLY A 166 -12.92 -13.82 10.01
N SER A 167 -13.53 -14.97 10.30
CA SER A 167 -13.71 -15.44 11.67
C SER A 167 -12.36 -15.55 12.36
N ARG A 168 -12.21 -14.94 13.55
CA ARG A 168 -10.94 -14.90 14.29
C ARG A 168 -9.76 -14.38 13.44
N LEU A 169 -10.03 -13.50 12.47
CA LEU A 169 -9.05 -12.85 11.60
C LEU A 169 -8.31 -13.80 10.62
N THR A 170 -8.86 -14.96 10.31
CA THR A 170 -8.19 -15.93 9.43
C THR A 170 -7.89 -15.36 8.04
N GLY A 171 -8.84 -14.65 7.43
CA GLY A 171 -8.67 -14.01 6.13
C GLY A 171 -7.63 -12.89 6.18
N PHE A 172 -7.69 -12.05 7.22
CA PHE A 172 -6.72 -10.99 7.48
C PHE A 172 -5.30 -11.55 7.65
N ARG A 173 -5.11 -12.54 8.52
CA ARG A 173 -3.82 -13.21 8.74
C ARG A 173 -3.26 -13.83 7.47
N THR A 174 -4.13 -14.42 6.64
CA THR A 174 -3.73 -15.02 5.36
C THR A 174 -3.17 -13.97 4.41
N TRP A 175 -3.83 -12.82 4.27
CA TRP A 175 -3.30 -11.75 3.43
C TRP A 175 -2.09 -11.04 4.02
N LEU A 176 -2.05 -10.89 5.34
CA LEU A 176 -0.89 -10.34 6.03
C LEU A 176 0.39 -11.12 5.71
N LYS A 177 0.33 -12.46 5.75
CA LYS A 177 1.44 -13.32 5.30
C LYS A 177 1.84 -13.05 3.86
N ARG A 178 0.86 -12.88 2.96
CA ARG A 178 1.11 -12.61 1.54
C ARG A 178 1.82 -11.28 1.34
N TRP A 179 1.40 -10.20 2.01
CA TRP A 179 2.10 -8.91 1.90
C TRP A 179 3.48 -8.95 2.53
N LEU A 180 3.64 -9.56 3.70
CA LEU A 180 4.96 -9.69 4.35
C LEU A 180 5.93 -10.49 3.48
N SER A 181 5.43 -11.49 2.76
CA SER A 181 6.23 -12.35 1.88
C SER A 181 6.37 -11.86 0.44
N ALA A 182 5.67 -10.78 0.07
CA ALA A 182 5.58 -10.25 -1.29
C ALA A 182 6.94 -9.75 -1.77
N ASP A 183 7.22 -9.97 -3.05
CA ASP A 183 8.40 -9.39 -3.68
C ASP A 183 8.17 -7.89 -3.88
N VAL A 184 9.25 -7.12 -3.90
CA VAL A 184 9.20 -5.69 -4.13
C VAL A 184 9.71 -5.38 -5.54
N LYS A 185 8.95 -4.59 -6.30
CA LYS A 185 9.34 -4.10 -7.62
C LYS A 185 9.29 -2.58 -7.66
N LYS A 186 10.24 -1.97 -8.36
CA LYS A 186 10.18 -0.53 -8.65
C LYS A 186 8.96 -0.22 -9.52
N PHE A 187 8.36 0.92 -9.27
CA PHE A 187 7.14 1.37 -9.93
C PHE A 187 7.21 2.88 -10.14
N ASP A 188 6.83 3.33 -11.33
CA ASP A 188 6.89 4.74 -11.69
C ASP A 188 5.60 5.46 -11.30
N ILE A 189 5.74 6.67 -10.76
CA ILE A 189 4.64 7.59 -10.47
C ILE A 189 4.81 8.82 -11.35
N TRP A 190 3.78 9.09 -12.13
CA TRP A 190 3.77 10.16 -13.12
C TRP A 190 2.98 11.35 -12.56
N LYS A 191 3.63 12.52 -12.52
CA LYS A 191 2.96 13.79 -12.26
C LYS A 191 2.63 14.42 -13.60
N VAL A 192 1.36 14.49 -13.95
CA VAL A 192 0.89 15.05 -15.22
C VAL A 192 0.36 16.45 -14.96
N GLY A 193 0.91 17.45 -15.66
CA GLY A 193 0.38 18.81 -15.67
C GLY A 193 -0.33 19.07 -17.00
N VAL A 194 -1.56 19.57 -16.94
CA VAL A 194 -2.33 19.96 -18.13
C VAL A 194 -2.49 21.47 -18.10
N LYS A 195 -2.13 22.14 -19.21
CA LYS A 195 -2.33 23.57 -19.40
C LYS A 195 -3.19 23.78 -20.64
N LEU A 196 -4.24 24.59 -20.53
CA LEU A 196 -5.05 25.00 -21.67
C LEU A 196 -4.34 26.12 -22.45
N GLN A 197 -4.73 26.31 -23.71
CA GLN A 197 -4.30 27.47 -24.48
C GLN A 197 -5.01 28.73 -23.97
N ASP A 198 -4.52 29.91 -24.37
CA ASP A 198 -5.04 31.18 -23.87
C ASP A 198 -6.49 31.46 -24.32
N ASP A 199 -6.93 30.82 -25.40
CA ASP A 199 -8.31 30.80 -25.91
C ASP A 199 -9.16 29.64 -25.32
N GLY A 200 -8.60 28.88 -24.39
CA GLY A 200 -9.23 27.74 -23.73
C GLY A 200 -8.83 26.39 -24.33
N GLY A 201 -9.68 25.39 -24.15
CA GLY A 201 -9.49 24.07 -24.73
C GLY A 201 -10.60 23.11 -24.32
N VAL A 202 -10.85 22.12 -25.17
CA VAL A 202 -11.88 21.09 -24.96
C VAL A 202 -11.19 19.77 -24.65
N ILE A 203 -11.53 19.15 -23.51
CA ILE A 203 -11.16 17.76 -23.25
C ILE A 203 -12.13 16.89 -24.05
N TYR A 204 -11.63 15.92 -24.80
CA TYR A 204 -12.46 14.97 -25.54
C TYR A 204 -12.42 13.60 -24.87
N GLN A 205 -13.58 12.97 -24.73
CA GLN A 205 -13.73 11.55 -24.43
C GLN A 205 -13.87 10.75 -25.72
N LEU A 206 -13.34 9.53 -25.74
CA LEU A 206 -13.54 8.60 -26.85
C LEU A 206 -14.76 7.71 -26.54
N LYS A 207 -15.87 7.94 -27.24
CA LYS A 207 -17.07 7.08 -27.18
C LYS A 207 -17.22 6.39 -28.53
N ASN A 208 -17.16 5.06 -28.56
CA ASN A 208 -17.28 4.24 -29.77
C ASN A 208 -16.31 4.63 -30.92
N GLY A 209 -15.10 5.08 -30.58
CA GLY A 209 -14.10 5.51 -31.56
C GLY A 209 -14.23 6.96 -32.04
N GLU A 210 -15.25 7.69 -31.60
CA GLU A 210 -15.44 9.10 -31.91
C GLU A 210 -15.00 10.01 -30.75
N LYS A 211 -14.41 11.16 -31.10
CA LYS A 211 -14.03 12.21 -30.14
C LYS A 211 -15.27 13.05 -29.81
N VAL A 212 -15.78 12.90 -28.60
CA VAL A 212 -16.91 13.70 -28.08
C VAL A 212 -16.37 14.66 -27.03
N PRO A 213 -16.72 15.96 -27.06
CA PRO A 213 -16.40 16.88 -25.97
C PRO A 213 -16.85 16.32 -24.62
N LEU A 214 -15.96 16.35 -23.62
CA LEU A 214 -16.28 16.03 -22.24
C LEU A 214 -16.93 17.28 -21.62
N THR A 215 -18.20 17.18 -21.22
CA THR A 215 -18.97 18.29 -20.64
C THR A 215 -19.24 18.04 -19.16
N GLU A 216 -19.48 19.09 -18.36
CA GLU A 216 -19.74 18.97 -16.90
C GLU A 216 -20.95 18.08 -16.55
N VAL A 217 -21.80 17.75 -17.53
CA VAL A 217 -23.02 16.96 -17.36
C VAL A 217 -22.77 15.45 -17.50
N ASP A 218 -21.56 15.02 -17.88
CA ASP A 218 -21.21 13.62 -18.13
C ASP A 218 -20.75 12.84 -16.86
N SER A 219 -20.89 13.39 -15.64
CA SER A 219 -20.58 12.68 -14.40
C SER A 219 -21.78 11.88 -13.87
N GLU A 220 -21.86 10.61 -14.23
CA GLU A 220 -22.64 9.58 -13.51
C GLU A 220 -21.76 8.78 -12.54
#